data_AF-A0A380FC51-F1
#
_entry.id   AF-A0A380FC51-F1
#
_cell.length_a   1.000
_cell.length_b   1.000
_cell.length_c   1.000
_cell.angle_alpha   90.00
_cell.angle_beta   90.00
_cell.angle_gamma   90.00
#
_symmetry.space_group_name_H-M   'P 1'
#
loop_
_entity.id
_entity.type
_entity.pdbx_description
1 polymer ?
#
loop_
_entity_poly.entity_id
_entity_poly.type
_entity_poly.pdbx_seq_one_letter_code
_entity_poly.pdbx_strand_id
1 'polypeptide(L)'
;MKTAVSLTPTLELDSYIIQNVYIMINQLSQGDADTAVSYKDGNLSHNPGRIDPHNPAFDDSRKPLAAQFKFHGEQVIMLANHWNSKNGDMPLFGSQQPPVLQSENQRVEIAKAVGRFVEQVQKDNPQANIISVGDYNDFQWSKTNQNTRKL
;
A
#
# COMPACT_ATOMS: atom_id res chain seq x y z
N MET A 1 12.40 -26.21 66.54
CA MET A 1 11.20 -26.89 66.02
C MET A 1 10.74 -26.16 64.77
N LYS A 2 10.66 -26.89 63.65
CA LYS A 2 9.89 -26.71 62.41
C LYS A 2 9.86 -25.33 61.73
N THR A 3 10.74 -25.22 60.74
CA THR A 3 10.51 -24.64 59.42
C THR A 3 9.15 -25.07 58.84
N ALA A 4 8.39 -24.12 58.27
CA ALA A 4 7.30 -24.43 57.35
C ALA A 4 7.63 -23.82 55.99
N VAL A 5 8.09 -24.68 55.09
CA VAL A 5 8.08 -24.48 53.64
C VAL A 5 6.61 -24.61 53.21
N SER A 6 6.08 -23.63 52.48
CA SER A 6 4.82 -23.79 51.76
C SER A 6 5.12 -23.66 50.27
N LEU A 7 4.84 -24.75 49.57
CA LEU A 7 5.10 -24.99 48.15
C LEU A 7 4.15 -24.14 47.30
N THR A 8 4.67 -23.59 46.20
CA THR A 8 3.88 -23.02 45.12
C THR A 8 3.02 -24.08 44.45
N PRO A 9 1.76 -23.77 44.08
CA PRO A 9 1.13 -24.39 42.93
C PRO A 9 1.52 -23.59 41.68
N THR A 10 2.24 -24.26 40.77
CA THR A 10 2.38 -23.88 39.36
C THR A 10 1.00 -23.85 38.71
N LEU A 11 0.57 -22.69 38.24
CA LEU A 11 -0.48 -22.59 37.22
C LEU A 11 0.23 -22.34 35.89
N GLU A 12 0.48 -23.43 35.15
CA GLU A 12 0.63 -23.36 33.70
C GLU A 12 -0.71 -22.89 33.15
N LEU A 13 -0.80 -21.58 32.90
CA LEU A 13 -1.77 -21.05 31.97
C LEU A 13 -1.05 -21.01 30.63
N ASP A 14 -1.35 -22.00 29.78
CA ASP A 14 -1.25 -21.86 28.33
C ASP A 14 -2.25 -20.78 27.89
N SER A 15 -1.96 -19.52 28.26
CA SER A 15 -2.73 -18.37 27.85
C SER A 15 -2.32 -18.06 26.42
N TYR A 16 -3.12 -18.58 25.50
CA TYR A 16 -3.36 -18.07 24.17
C TYR A 16 -2.78 -16.66 23.99
N ILE A 17 -1.69 -16.54 23.24
CA ILE A 17 -1.05 -15.26 22.94
C ILE A 17 -2.07 -14.42 22.16
N ILE A 18 -2.83 -13.59 22.87
CA ILE A 18 -3.43 -12.40 22.28
C ILE A 18 -2.25 -11.45 22.05
N GLN A 19 -1.57 -11.62 20.91
CA GLN A 19 -0.61 -10.64 20.43
C GLN A 19 -1.42 -9.37 20.14
N ASN A 20 -1.39 -8.42 21.07
CA ASN A 20 -1.91 -7.09 20.81
C ASN A 20 -1.21 -6.54 19.56
N VAL A 21 -1.96 -6.43 18.47
CA VAL A 21 -1.46 -5.90 17.19
C VAL A 21 -1.41 -4.39 17.31
N TYR A 22 -0.24 -3.85 17.65
CA TYR A 22 -0.01 -2.41 17.61
C TYR A 22 0.43 -1.98 16.21
N ILE A 23 -0.31 -1.05 15.61
CA ILE A 23 0.15 -0.31 14.43
C ILE A 23 0.87 0.94 14.95
N MET A 24 2.19 0.98 14.79
CA MET A 24 2.99 2.15 15.17
C MET A 24 3.27 2.99 13.93
N ILE A 25 2.65 4.16 13.84
CA ILE A 25 2.92 5.13 12.77
C ILE A 25 4.29 5.75 13.02
N ASN A 26 5.17 5.71 12.01
CA ASN A 26 6.47 6.37 12.08
C ASN A 26 6.26 7.90 12.18
N GLN A 27 6.87 8.54 13.19
CA GLN A 27 6.63 9.95 13.57
C GLN A 27 7.36 10.93 12.62
N LEU A 28 7.18 10.76 11.32
CA LEU A 28 7.64 11.68 10.29
C LEU A 28 6.59 12.76 10.06
N SER A 29 7.00 13.92 9.52
CA SER A 29 6.03 14.96 9.15
C SER A 29 5.09 14.43 8.06
N GLN A 30 3.81 14.76 8.17
CA GLN A 30 2.86 14.48 7.10
C GLN A 30 3.18 15.34 5.86
N GLY A 31 2.96 14.78 4.68
CA GLY A 31 3.00 15.52 3.42
C GLY A 31 1.69 16.27 3.15
N ASP A 32 1.71 17.18 2.18
CA ASP A 32 0.53 17.86 1.66
C ASP A 32 0.08 17.26 0.30
N ALA A 33 -0.76 17.98 -0.45
CA ALA A 33 -1.29 17.51 -1.72
C ALA A 33 -0.28 17.55 -2.88
N ASP A 34 0.80 18.30 -2.74
CA ASP A 34 1.71 18.66 -3.84
C ASP A 34 3.17 18.28 -3.56
N THR A 35 3.49 17.91 -2.32
CA THR A 35 4.81 17.42 -1.93
C THR A 35 4.95 15.93 -2.20
N ALA A 36 5.90 15.58 -3.07
CA ALA A 36 6.21 14.19 -3.40
C ALA A 36 6.87 13.46 -2.22
N VAL A 37 6.38 12.26 -1.93
CA VAL A 37 7.05 11.33 -1.01
C VAL A 37 8.17 10.58 -1.72
N SER A 38 9.28 10.42 -1.03
CA SER A 38 10.42 9.59 -1.47
C SER A 38 10.74 8.57 -0.39
N TYR A 39 11.48 7.52 -0.73
CA TYR A 39 12.01 6.55 0.24
C TYR A 39 13.54 6.57 0.25
N LYS A 40 14.13 6.59 1.45
CA LYS A 40 15.57 6.60 1.66
C LYS A 40 15.91 6.12 3.08
N ASP A 41 17.01 5.39 3.23
CA ASP A 41 17.54 4.97 4.53
C ASP A 41 16.47 4.24 5.37
N GLY A 42 15.66 3.41 4.69
CA GLY A 42 14.58 2.65 5.33
C GLY A 42 13.34 3.45 5.72
N ASN A 43 13.18 4.70 5.27
CA ASN A 43 12.08 5.58 5.67
C ASN A 43 11.48 6.40 4.51
N LEU A 44 10.18 6.68 4.59
CA LEU A 44 9.54 7.71 3.78
C LEU A 44 10.06 9.10 4.19
N SER A 45 10.09 10.05 3.25
CA SER A 45 10.38 11.46 3.57
C SER A 45 9.23 12.15 4.32
N HIS A 46 8.00 11.69 4.06
CA HIS A 46 6.77 12.14 4.70
C HIS A 46 5.87 10.95 5.00
N ASN A 47 5.16 10.98 6.12
CA ASN A 47 4.28 9.88 6.52
C ASN A 47 2.94 10.38 7.10
N PRO A 48 1.82 10.20 6.38
CA PRO A 48 1.74 9.74 5.00
C PRO A 48 2.26 10.79 4.00
N GLY A 49 2.49 10.39 2.76
CA GLY A 49 2.90 11.29 1.66
C GLY A 49 2.36 10.87 0.29
N ARG A 50 2.32 11.79 -0.68
CA ARG A 50 1.78 11.55 -2.02
C ARG A 50 2.82 10.98 -2.97
N ILE A 51 2.46 9.96 -3.72
CA ILE A 51 3.32 9.40 -4.77
C ILE A 51 3.21 10.31 -6.01
N ASP A 52 4.33 10.91 -6.41
CA ASP A 52 4.48 11.69 -7.65
C ASP A 52 3.31 12.66 -7.94
N PRO A 53 2.95 13.56 -7.00
CA PRO A 53 1.69 14.32 -7.02
C PRO A 53 1.50 15.27 -8.22
N HIS A 54 2.54 15.49 -9.03
CA HIS A 54 2.49 16.29 -10.25
C HIS A 54 2.51 15.44 -11.53
N ASN A 55 2.39 14.11 -11.41
CA ASN A 55 2.30 13.24 -12.57
C ASN A 55 0.99 13.52 -13.34
N PRO A 56 1.05 13.81 -14.66
CA PRO A 56 -0.15 14.02 -15.47
C PRO A 56 -1.11 12.82 -15.49
N ALA A 57 -0.63 11.61 -15.16
CA ALA A 57 -1.50 10.45 -15.00
C ALA A 57 -2.59 10.66 -13.93
N PHE A 58 -2.40 11.60 -13.00
CA PHE A 58 -3.35 11.93 -11.94
C PHE A 58 -4.31 13.07 -12.30
N ASP A 59 -4.26 13.62 -13.50
CA ASP A 59 -5.20 14.65 -13.95
C ASP A 59 -6.64 14.12 -13.84
N ASP A 60 -7.52 14.87 -13.17
CA ASP A 60 -8.90 14.46 -12.83
C ASP A 60 -9.00 13.08 -12.12
N SER A 61 -7.95 12.68 -11.41
CA SER A 61 -7.87 11.42 -10.65
C SER A 61 -7.22 11.64 -9.28
N ARG A 62 -7.26 10.63 -8.41
CA ARG A 62 -6.72 10.75 -7.05
C ARG A 62 -5.24 10.35 -7.04
N LYS A 63 -4.40 11.24 -6.49
CA LYS A 63 -2.97 11.02 -6.24
C LYS A 63 -2.79 9.91 -5.18
N PRO A 64 -2.14 8.77 -5.47
CA PRO A 64 -1.93 7.71 -4.49
C PRO A 64 -1.16 8.17 -3.24
N LEU A 65 -1.49 7.58 -2.09
CA LEU A 65 -0.82 7.85 -0.80
C LEU A 65 0.08 6.68 -0.40
N ALA A 66 1.29 6.98 0.05
CA ALA A 66 2.14 6.04 0.75
C ALA A 66 2.12 6.34 2.25
N ALA A 67 2.02 5.30 3.07
CA ALA A 67 2.17 5.38 4.51
C ALA A 67 3.05 4.25 5.02
N GLN A 68 3.85 4.51 6.05
CA GLN A 68 4.79 3.56 6.64
C GLN A 68 4.47 3.37 8.13
N PHE A 69 4.35 2.12 8.55
CA PHE A 69 4.09 1.77 9.94
C PHE A 69 4.81 0.48 10.31
N LYS A 70 4.87 0.18 11.61
CA LYS A 70 5.27 -1.15 12.08
C LYS A 70 4.05 -2.01 12.34
N PHE A 71 4.11 -3.24 11.86
CA PHE A 71 3.13 -4.29 12.10
C PHE A 71 3.88 -5.55 12.53
N HIS A 72 3.59 -6.08 13.72
CA HIS A 72 4.28 -7.26 14.29
C HIS A 72 5.82 -7.09 14.37
N GLY A 73 6.28 -5.85 14.59
CA GLY A 73 7.71 -5.53 14.63
C GLY A 73 8.36 -5.31 13.27
N GLU A 74 7.68 -5.67 12.17
CA GLU A 74 8.15 -5.46 10.81
C GLU A 74 7.69 -4.12 10.26
N GLN A 75 8.54 -3.47 9.47
CA GLN A 75 8.16 -2.27 8.74
C GLN A 75 7.31 -2.66 7.53
N VAL A 76 6.19 -1.96 7.36
CA VAL A 76 5.27 -2.13 6.22
C VAL A 76 5.02 -0.78 5.57
N ILE A 77 5.03 -0.75 4.24
CA ILE A 77 4.67 0.41 3.43
C ILE A 77 3.34 0.10 2.74
N MET A 78 2.30 0.85 3.06
CA MET A 78 0.99 0.74 2.43
C MET A 78 0.84 1.80 1.34
N LEU A 79 0.43 1.38 0.15
CA LEU A 79 0.05 2.25 -0.96
C LEU A 79 -1.47 2.23 -1.07
N ALA A 80 -2.11 3.37 -0.78
CA ALA A 80 -3.55 3.53 -0.87
C ALA A 80 -3.93 4.16 -2.22
N ASN A 81 -4.69 3.40 -3.00
CA ASN A 81 -5.05 3.70 -4.39
C ASN A 81 -6.56 3.95 -4.54
N HIS A 82 -6.91 4.87 -5.44
CA HIS A 82 -8.27 5.03 -5.96
C HIS A 82 -8.17 5.64 -7.37
N TRP A 83 -7.98 4.79 -8.38
CA TRP A 83 -7.66 5.22 -9.74
C TRP A 83 -8.90 5.69 -10.51
N ASN A 84 -8.69 6.26 -11.71
CA ASN A 84 -9.77 6.81 -12.52
C ASN A 84 -10.81 5.73 -12.88
N SER A 85 -12.09 6.11 -12.81
CA SER A 85 -13.22 5.23 -13.11
C SER A 85 -13.23 4.75 -14.57
N LYS A 86 -14.07 3.76 -14.86
CA LYS A 86 -14.33 3.27 -16.23
C LYS A 86 -15.32 4.14 -17.02
N ASN A 87 -15.68 5.32 -16.53
CA ASN A 87 -16.62 6.19 -17.25
C ASN A 87 -16.05 6.53 -18.64
N GLY A 88 -16.88 6.38 -19.67
CA GLY A 88 -16.48 6.53 -21.07
C GLY A 88 -16.03 5.23 -21.75
N ASP A 89 -15.76 4.16 -20.99
CA ASP A 89 -15.52 2.84 -21.58
C ASP A 89 -16.83 2.23 -22.11
N MET A 90 -16.72 1.48 -23.19
CA MET A 90 -17.83 0.68 -23.71
C MET A 90 -18.11 -0.54 -22.81
N PRO A 91 -19.37 -1.00 -22.74
CA PRO A 91 -19.72 -2.18 -21.96
C PRO A 91 -19.05 -3.44 -22.52
N LEU A 92 -18.64 -4.34 -21.62
CA LEU A 92 -17.99 -5.61 -21.98
C LEU A 92 -18.86 -6.46 -22.93
N PHE A 93 -20.18 -6.43 -22.72
CA PHE A 93 -21.18 -7.12 -23.54
C PHE A 93 -22.05 -6.10 -24.30
N GLY A 94 -21.40 -5.27 -25.12
CA GLY A 94 -22.06 -4.31 -26.02
C GLY A 94 -22.21 -4.82 -27.45
N SER A 95 -22.98 -4.08 -28.27
CA SER A 95 -23.14 -4.33 -29.70
C SER A 95 -21.88 -4.11 -30.54
N GLN A 96 -20.93 -3.31 -30.04
CA GLN A 96 -19.61 -3.10 -30.65
C GLN A 96 -18.56 -3.96 -29.92
N GLN A 97 -17.79 -4.73 -30.69
CA GLN A 97 -16.76 -5.64 -30.18
C GLN A 97 -15.48 -5.55 -31.02
N PRO A 98 -14.28 -5.50 -30.42
CA PRO A 98 -14.04 -5.43 -28.96
C PRO A 98 -14.50 -4.08 -28.37
N PRO A 99 -14.79 -4.01 -27.05
CA PRO A 99 -15.15 -2.76 -26.40
C PRO A 99 -13.99 -1.77 -26.47
N VAL A 100 -14.29 -0.50 -26.74
CA VAL A 100 -13.30 0.58 -26.67
C VAL A 100 -13.18 1.04 -25.22
N LEU A 101 -12.00 0.91 -24.63
CA LEU A 101 -11.72 1.23 -23.22
C LEU A 101 -10.85 2.49 -23.12
N GLN A 102 -11.43 3.66 -23.39
CA GLN A 102 -10.68 4.93 -23.45
C GLN A 102 -9.99 5.28 -22.12
N SER A 103 -10.62 4.96 -21.00
CA SER A 103 -10.12 5.29 -19.66
C SER A 103 -8.98 4.37 -19.19
N GLU A 104 -8.75 3.21 -19.84
CA GLU A 104 -7.71 2.24 -19.45
C GLU A 104 -6.30 2.83 -19.59
N ASN A 105 -6.06 3.66 -20.60
CA ASN A 105 -4.76 4.27 -20.84
C ASN A 105 -4.27 5.09 -19.63
N GLN A 106 -5.15 5.85 -19.00
CA GLN A 106 -4.79 6.61 -17.80
C GLN A 106 -4.44 5.69 -16.63
N ARG A 107 -5.21 4.62 -16.40
CA ARG A 107 -4.90 3.64 -15.35
C ARG A 107 -3.54 2.98 -15.59
N VAL A 108 -3.17 2.69 -16.84
CA VAL A 108 -1.84 2.15 -17.18
C VAL A 108 -0.72 3.12 -16.80
N GLU A 109 -0.89 4.42 -17.04
CA GLU A 109 0.11 5.43 -16.65
C GLU A 109 0.18 5.62 -15.12
N ILE A 110 -0.96 5.55 -14.43
CA ILE A 110 -1.00 5.54 -12.97
C ILE A 110 -0.24 4.32 -12.42
N ALA A 111 -0.47 3.13 -12.98
CA ALA A 111 0.22 1.90 -12.57
C ALA A 111 1.74 2.02 -12.72
N LYS A 112 2.21 2.66 -13.80
CA LYS A 112 3.65 2.95 -13.98
C LYS A 112 4.17 3.94 -12.95
N ALA A 113 3.42 5.00 -12.61
CA ALA A 113 3.84 5.97 -11.61
C ALA A 113 3.98 5.34 -10.21
N VAL A 114 2.98 4.56 -9.79
CA VAL A 114 3.04 3.79 -8.54
C VAL A 114 4.17 2.76 -8.59
N GLY A 115 4.38 2.13 -9.75
CA GLY A 115 5.43 1.14 -9.94
C GLY A 115 6.84 1.69 -9.78
N ARG A 116 7.12 2.87 -10.35
CA ARG A 116 8.41 3.56 -10.16
C ARG A 116 8.69 3.86 -8.68
N PHE A 117 7.66 4.18 -7.90
CA PHE A 117 7.82 4.37 -6.46
C PHE A 117 8.17 3.05 -5.75
N VAL A 118 7.53 1.94 -6.12
CA VAL A 118 7.88 0.61 -5.61
C VAL A 118 9.33 0.25 -5.97
N GLU A 119 9.75 0.48 -7.22
CA GLU A 119 11.13 0.27 -7.66
C GLU A 119 12.13 1.13 -6.86
N GLN A 120 11.78 2.37 -6.54
CA GLN A 120 12.59 3.25 -5.69
C GLN A 120 12.75 2.66 -4.28
N VAL A 121 11.65 2.18 -3.68
CA VAL A 121 11.69 1.53 -2.36
C VAL A 121 12.57 0.28 -2.41
N GLN A 122 12.34 -0.61 -3.38
CA GLN A 122 13.07 -1.87 -3.52
C GLN A 122 14.55 -1.67 -3.83
N LYS A 123 14.93 -0.56 -4.47
CA LYS A 123 16.33 -0.21 -4.72
C LYS A 123 17.10 0.12 -3.43
N ASP A 124 16.44 0.76 -2.47
CA ASP A 124 17.01 1.09 -1.15
C ASP A 124 16.88 -0.09 -0.17
N ASN A 125 15.72 -0.77 -0.18
CA ASN A 125 15.40 -1.91 0.65
C ASN A 125 14.77 -3.04 -0.18
N PRO A 126 15.59 -3.99 -0.70
CA PRO A 126 15.12 -5.13 -1.50
C PRO A 126 14.20 -6.11 -0.77
N GLN A 127 14.05 -5.97 0.56
CA GLN A 127 13.20 -6.81 1.40
C GLN A 127 12.04 -6.01 2.02
N ALA A 128 11.73 -4.83 1.48
CA ALA A 128 10.63 -4.01 1.97
C ALA A 128 9.29 -4.74 1.84
N ASN A 129 8.53 -4.80 2.93
CA ASN A 129 7.14 -5.26 2.89
C ASN A 129 6.25 -4.14 2.34
N ILE A 130 5.74 -4.33 1.12
CA ILE A 130 4.88 -3.35 0.44
C ILE A 130 3.48 -3.95 0.27
N ILE A 131 2.46 -3.21 0.68
CA ILE A 131 1.05 -3.59 0.52
C ILE A 131 0.38 -2.54 -0.36
N SER A 132 -0.02 -2.92 -1.57
CA SER A 132 -0.75 -2.02 -2.48
C SER A 132 -2.23 -2.36 -2.47
N VAL A 133 -3.08 -1.44 -1.99
CA VAL A 133 -4.50 -1.68 -1.73
C VAL A 133 -5.37 -0.50 -2.18
N GLY A 134 -6.68 -0.74 -2.26
CA GLY A 134 -7.68 0.27 -2.62
C GLY A 134 -8.43 -0.09 -3.90
N ASP A 135 -9.03 0.92 -4.52
CA ASP A 135 -9.85 0.76 -5.73
C ASP A 135 -9.03 1.09 -6.99
N TYR A 136 -8.64 0.06 -7.74
CA TYR A 136 -7.89 0.20 -8.98
C TYR A 136 -8.80 0.53 -10.17
N ASN A 137 -10.12 0.49 -9.98
CA ASN A 137 -11.13 0.68 -11.01
C ASN A 137 -10.91 -0.18 -12.27
N ASP A 138 -10.34 -1.38 -12.13
CA ASP A 138 -10.05 -2.27 -13.26
C ASP A 138 -10.31 -3.74 -12.96
N PHE A 139 -10.42 -4.55 -14.01
CA PHE A 139 -10.53 -6.00 -13.88
C PHE A 139 -9.18 -6.63 -13.57
N GLN A 140 -9.17 -7.75 -12.84
CA GLN A 140 -7.95 -8.45 -12.44
C GLN A 140 -7.12 -8.96 -13.63
N TRP A 141 -7.72 -9.11 -14.81
CA TRP A 141 -7.07 -9.56 -16.04
C TRP A 141 -6.68 -8.42 -17.00
N SER A 142 -7.03 -7.16 -16.67
CA SER A 142 -6.73 -5.98 -17.50
C SER A 142 -5.23 -5.77 -17.67
N LYS A 143 -4.85 -5.04 -18.73
CA LYS A 143 -3.45 -4.66 -18.98
C LYS A 143 -2.90 -3.86 -17.79
N THR A 144 -3.72 -2.99 -17.22
CA THR A 144 -3.41 -2.22 -16.04
C THR A 144 -2.95 -3.11 -14.88
N ASN A 145 -3.75 -4.11 -14.51
CA ASN A 145 -3.44 -4.98 -13.37
C ASN A 145 -2.35 -6.02 -13.67
N GLN A 146 -2.08 -6.32 -14.94
CA GLN A 146 -0.89 -7.11 -15.29
C GLN A 146 0.41 -6.32 -15.01
N ASN A 147 0.39 -4.99 -15.13
CA ASN A 147 1.54 -4.15 -14.78
C ASN A 147 1.72 -4.03 -13.26
N THR A 148 0.64 -4.03 -12.47
CA THR A 148 0.73 -3.99 -11.00
C THR A 148 1.23 -5.29 -10.39
N ARG A 149 0.99 -6.45 -11.02
CA ARG A 149 1.51 -7.75 -10.58
C ARG A 149 3.03 -7.90 -10.72
N LYS A 150 3.69 -6.98 -11.41
CA LYS A 150 5.15 -6.95 -11.57
C LYS A 150 5.86 -6.05 -10.55
N LEU A 151 5.09 -5.37 -9.70
CA LEU A 151 5.59 -4.59 -8.57
C LEU A 151 5.92 -5.52 -7.41
#